data_AF-A0A2E9VFR2-F1
#
_entry.id   AF-A0A2E9VFR2-F1
#
_cell.length_a   1.000
_cell.length_b   1.000
_cell.length_c   1.000
_cell.angle_alpha   90.00
_cell.angle_beta   90.00
_cell.angle_gamma   90.00
#
_symmetry.space_group_name_H-M   'P 1'
#
loop_
_entity.id
_entity.type
_entity.pdbx_description
1 polymer ?
#
loop_
_entity_poly.entity_id
_entity_poly.type
_entity_poly.pdbx_seq_one_letter_code
_entity_poly.pdbx_strand_id
1 'polypeptide(L)' 'MGWSSIFLLLLIAITSLFSYLILNLNTSVVLVDLLFYDLEISLGMILLIFFLVGFIVTISLEIIYSLRNKGDKGE' A
#
# COMPACT_ATOMS: atom_id res chain seq x y z
N MET A 1 -2.60 22.82 14.46
CA MET A 1 -2.50 21.85 13.34
C MET A 1 -3.91 21.66 12.79
N GLY A 2 -4.12 21.84 11.49
CA GLY A 2 -5.45 21.63 10.91
C GLY A 2 -5.89 20.17 11.05
N TRP A 3 -7.19 19.91 11.13
CA TRP A 3 -7.75 18.55 11.14
C TRP A 3 -7.23 17.68 9.99
N SER A 4 -6.97 18.29 8.82
CA SER A 4 -6.35 17.64 7.67
C SER A 4 -4.93 17.13 7.96
N SER A 5 -4.11 17.87 8.71
CA SER A 5 -2.76 17.45 9.08
C SER A 5 -2.76 16.25 10.03
N ILE A 6 -3.73 16.18 10.95
CA ILE A 6 -3.89 15.05 11.88
C ILE A 6 -4.29 13.79 11.10
N PHE A 7 -5.23 13.92 10.17
CA PHE A 7 -5.68 12.81 9.34
C PHE A 7 -4.56 12.25 8.45
N LEU A 8 -3.73 13.13 7.88
CA LEU A 8 -2.59 12.75 7.06
C LEU A 8 -1.51 12.03 7.89
N LEU A 9 -1.28 12.49 9.12
CA LEU A 9 -0.34 11.87 10.04
C LEU A 9 -0.82 10.47 10.48
N LEU A 10 -2.13 10.33 10.74
CA LEU A 10 -2.77 9.04 11.03
C LEU A 10 -2.61 8.06 9.86
N LEU A 11 -2.84 8.52 8.62
CA LEU A 11 -2.68 7.71 7.41
C LEU A 11 -1.24 7.17 7.30
N ILE A 12 -0.24 8.04 7.46
CA ILE A 12 1.18 7.65 7.41
C ILE A 12 1.50 6.64 8.52
N ALA A 13 1.01 6.88 9.74
CA ALA A 13 1.24 5.97 10.85
C ALA A 13 0.65 4.57 10.60
N ILE A 14 -0.58 4.50 10.06
CA ILE A 14 -1.25 3.24 9.72
C ILE A 14 -0.49 2.51 8.60
N THR A 15 -0.13 3.20 7.51
CA THR A 15 0.62 2.60 6.39
C THR A 15 1.99 2.09 6.85
N SER A 16 2.66 2.83 7.74
CA SER A 16 3.94 2.40 8.33
C SER A 16 3.77 1.18 9.24
N LEU A 17 2.69 1.12 10.03
CA LEU A 17 2.40 -0.01 10.91
C LEU A 17 2.12 -1.29 10.11
N PHE A 18 1.31 -1.21 9.05
CA PHE A 18 1.08 -2.35 8.16
C PHE A 18 2.35 -2.80 7.45
N SER A 19 3.19 -1.86 6.99
CA SER A 19 4.49 -2.19 6.38
C SER A 19 5.40 -2.93 7.35
N TYR A 20 5.44 -2.51 8.63
CA TYR A 20 6.20 -3.19 9.68
C TYR A 20 5.67 -4.61 9.96
N LEU A 21 4.36 -4.79 10.06
CA LEU A 21 3.74 -6.12 10.25
C LEU A 21 4.05 -7.06 9.08
N ILE A 22 3.99 -6.55 7.84
CA ILE A 22 4.31 -7.31 6.62
C ILE A 22 5.79 -7.69 6.57
N LEU A 23 6.69 -6.79 6.96
CA LEU A 23 8.12 -7.10 7.06
C LEU A 23 8.40 -8.17 8.13
N ASN A 24 7.62 -8.22 9.20
CA ASN A 24 7.77 -9.24 10.24
C ASN A 24 7.37 -10.65 9.76
N LEU A 25 6.51 -10.75 8.74
CA LEU A 25 6.19 -12.01 8.05
C LEU A 25 7.37 -12.57 7.23
N ASN A 26 8.44 -11.80 7.00
CA ASN A 26 9.65 -12.25 6.30
C ASN A 26 10.48 -13.29 7.10
N THR A 27 10.06 -13.63 8.32
CA THR A 27 10.70 -14.72 9.09
C THR A 27 10.35 -16.12 8.55
N SER A 28 9.29 -16.25 7.76
CA SER A 28 8.92 -17.50 7.09
C SER A 28 9.20 -17.40 5.58
N VAL A 29 10.24 -18.08 5.11
CA VAL A 29 10.40 -18.40 3.69
C VAL A 29 9.36 -19.46 3.36
N VAL A 30 8.43 -19.14 2.47
CA VAL A 30 7.41 -20.10 2.04
C VAL A 30 7.85 -20.66 0.70
N LEU A 31 8.00 -21.99 0.64
CA LEU A 31 8.17 -22.71 -0.61
C LEU A 31 6.84 -22.67 -1.35
N VAL A 32 6.82 -21.96 -2.47
CA VAL A 32 5.72 -22.03 -3.42
C VAL A 32 6.13 -23.04 -4.48
N ASP A 33 5.52 -24.22 -4.40
CA ASP A 33 5.78 -25.33 -5.31
C ASP A 33 4.93 -25.14 -6.59
N LEU A 34 5.55 -24.67 -7.67
CA LEU A 34 4.90 -24.45 -8.98
C LEU A 34 5.00 -25.69 -9.88
N LEU A 35 4.65 -26.89 -9.37
CA LEU A 35 4.56 -28.19 -10.07
C LEU A 35 5.87 -28.71 -10.74
N PHE A 36 6.80 -27.82 -11.07
CA PHE A 36 8.09 -28.02 -11.73
C PHE A 36 9.16 -27.03 -11.21
N TYR A 37 8.81 -26.11 -10.31
CA TYR A 37 9.71 -25.06 -9.85
C TYR A 37 9.43 -24.69 -8.39
N ASP A 38 10.41 -24.94 -7.52
CA ASP A 38 10.39 -24.50 -6.13
C ASP A 38 10.82 -23.02 -6.07
N LEU A 39 9.84 -22.14 -5.87
CA LEU A 39 10.08 -20.71 -5.68
C LEU A 39 10.18 -20.44 -4.18
N GLU A 40 11.41 -20.33 -3.68
CA GLU A 40 11.69 -19.80 -2.34
C GLU A 40 11.44 -18.29 -2.36
N ILE A 41 10.23 -17.89 -1.99
CA ILE A 41 9.86 -16.48 -1.96
C ILE A 41 9.67 -16.04 -0.51
N SER A 42 10.34 -14.95 -0.16
CA SER A 42 9.97 -14.14 0.99
C SER A 42 8.56 -13.58 0.79
N LEU A 43 7.58 -14.21 1.41
CA LEU A 43 6.16 -13.85 1.34
C LEU A 43 5.94 -12.42 1.86
N GLY A 44 6.71 -12.02 2.88
CA GLY A 44 6.74 -10.65 3.39
C GLY A 44 7.16 -9.61 2.33
N MET A 45 8.20 -9.89 1.54
CA MET A 45 8.64 -8.95 0.50
C MET A 45 7.60 -8.80 -0.63
N ILE A 46 7.00 -9.90 -1.08
CA ILE A 46 5.95 -9.86 -2.10
C ILE A 46 4.73 -9.09 -1.60
N LEU A 47 4.25 -9.40 -0.39
CA LEU A 47 3.11 -8.71 0.19
C LEU A 47 3.38 -7.22 0.37
N LEU A 48 4.61 -6.84 0.73
CA LEU A 48 4.99 -5.44 0.89
C LEU A 48 4.92 -4.70 -0.45
N ILE A 49 5.41 -5.32 -1.53
CA ILE A 49 5.34 -4.75 -2.89
C ILE A 49 3.89 -4.56 -3.30
N PHE A 50 3.04 -5.58 -3.16
CA PHE A 50 1.63 -5.47 -3.52
C PHE A 50 0.90 -4.40 -2.68
N PHE A 51 1.20 -4.31 -1.38
CA PHE A 51 0.63 -3.30 -0.50
C PHE A 51 1.02 -1.88 -0.93
N LEU A 52 2.32 -1.63 -1.19
CA LEU A 52 2.82 -0.33 -1.64
C LEU A 52 2.26 0.06 -3.01
N VAL A 53 2.21 -0.88 -3.96
CA VAL A 53 1.64 -0.63 -5.29
C VAL A 53 0.14 -0.29 -5.17
N GLY A 54 -0.63 -1.06 -4.39
CA GLY A 54 -2.04 -0.79 -4.16
C GLY A 54 -2.29 0.58 -3.51
N PHE A 55 -1.43 0.97 -2.56
CA PHE A 55 -1.48 2.28 -1.92
C PHE A 55 -1.22 3.42 -2.93
N ILE A 56 -0.19 3.29 -3.77
CA ILE A 56 0.13 4.27 -4.82
C ILE A 56 -1.01 4.40 -5.84
N VAL A 57 -1.58 3.28 -6.28
CA VAL A 57 -2.72 3.27 -7.22
C VAL A 57 -3.92 3.98 -6.62
N THR A 58 -4.24 3.70 -5.35
CA THR A 58 -5.35 4.34 -4.64
C THR A 58 -5.15 5.85 -4.52
N ILE A 59 -3.95 6.30 -4.13
CA ILE A 59 -3.62 7.74 -4.07
C ILE A 59 -3.75 8.38 -5.46
N SER A 60 -3.26 7.71 -6.50
CA SER A 60 -3.32 8.22 -7.86
C SER A 60 -4.77 8.41 -8.34
N LEU A 61 -5.64 7.43 -8.07
CA LEU A 61 -7.07 7.51 -8.37
C LEU A 61 -7.76 8.63 -7.59
N GLU A 62 -7.45 8.78 -6.31
CA GLU A 62 -8.01 9.85 -5.47
C GLU A 62 -7.61 11.24 -5.99
N ILE A 63 -6.35 11.41 -6.40
CA ILE A 63 -5.87 12.66 -7.02
C ILE A 63 -6.62 12.95 -8.31
N ILE A 64 -6.74 11.96 -9.21
CA ILE A 64 -7.47 12.11 -10.48
C ILE A 64 -8.93 12.49 -10.22
N TYR A 65 -9.60 11.80 -9.29
CA TYR A 65 -10.98 12.07 -8.92
C TYR A 65 -11.15 13.49 -8.35
N SER A 66 -10.28 13.89 -7.43
CA SER A 66 -10.30 15.23 -6.81
C SER A 66 -10.07 16.35 -7.82
N LEU A 67 -9.16 16.15 -8.78
CA LEU A 67 -8.91 17.09 -9.87
C LEU A 67 -10.13 17.21 -10.80
N ARG A 68 -10.77 16.09 -11.16
CA ARG A 68 -11.99 16.10 -11.99
C ARG A 68 -13.14 16.81 -11.30
N ASN A 69 -13.37 16.53 -10.01
CA ASN A 69 -14.47 17.10 -9.24
C ASN A 69 -14.32 18.61 -8.95
N LYS A 70 -13.08 19.15 -9.03
CA LYS A 70 -12.85 20.59 -8.93
C LYS A 70 -13.19 21.34 -10.23
N GLY A 71 -13.11 20.70 -11.39
CA GLY A 71 -13.50 21.29 -12.67
C GLY A 71 -15.02 21.47 -12.81
N ASP A 72 -15.82 20.61 -12.17
CA ASP A 72 -17.29 20.59 -12.23
C ASP A 72 -17.98 21.66 -11.37
N LYS A 73 -17.24 22.29 -10.44
CA LYS A 73 -17.77 23.38 -9.57
C LYS A 73 -17.43 24.78 -10.10
N GLY A 74 -16.93 24.87 -11.33
CA GLY A 74 -16.46 26.09 -11.98
C GLY A 74 -17.35 26.65 -13.09
N GLU A 75 -18.53 26.07 -13.31
CA GLU A 75 -19.59 26.62 -14.19
C GLU A 75 -20.82 27.06 -13.39
#